data_AF-A0A7K8E153-F1
#
_entry.id   AF-A0A7K8E153-F1
#
_cell.length_a   1.000
_cell.length_b   1.000
_cell.length_c   1.000
_cell.angle_alpha   90.00
_cell.angle_beta   90.00
_cell.angle_gamma   90.00
#
_symmetry.space_group_name_H-M   'P 1'
#
loop_
_entity.id
_entity.type
_entity.pdbx_description
1 polymer ?
#
loop_
_entity_poly.entity_id
_entity_poly.type
_entity_poly.pdbx_seq_one_letter_code
_entity_poly.pdbx_strand_id
1 'polypeptide(L)'
;DSPGASPSVVFENTERCNPNLLQILLESISGLDVHADFTVELIPEINVAVVTFIKSIDTEEFVKKCSQHKRVREFKMTARLLESTQTIKAENLPDSISTDYLAVYFENARNGGGPVSDVQLFPEEKSAIITFCDHKGNT
;
A
#
# COMPACT_ATOMS: atom_id res chain seq x y z
N ASP A 1 -9.91 15.69 12.30
CA ASP A 1 -9.88 14.31 11.84
C ASP A 1 -10.64 14.18 10.53
N SER A 2 -9.91 14.09 9.43
CA SER A 2 -10.50 13.73 8.13
C SER A 2 -10.57 12.21 8.05
N PRO A 3 -11.73 11.64 7.69
CA PRO A 3 -11.87 10.20 7.56
C PRO A 3 -11.19 9.73 6.27
N GLY A 4 -10.29 8.75 6.35
CA GLY A 4 -9.95 7.88 5.22
C GLY A 4 -8.76 8.25 4.32
N ALA A 5 -7.87 9.17 4.72
CA ALA A 5 -6.64 9.38 3.96
C ALA A 5 -5.63 8.24 4.24
N SER A 6 -5.17 7.57 3.19
CA SER A 6 -4.12 6.54 3.31
C SER A 6 -2.86 7.16 3.93
N PRO A 7 -2.24 6.51 4.94
CA PRO A 7 -0.96 6.96 5.49
C PRO A 7 0.20 6.69 4.53
N SER A 8 -0.08 6.06 3.39
CA SER A 8 0.93 5.64 2.43
C SER A 8 0.79 6.37 1.11
N VAL A 9 1.93 6.72 0.52
CA VAL A 9 2.06 7.40 -0.77
C VAL A 9 2.95 6.56 -1.68
N VAL A 10 2.47 6.30 -2.88
CA VAL A 10 3.21 5.62 -3.94
C VAL A 10 3.93 6.66 -4.78
N PHE A 11 5.23 6.46 -4.96
CA PHE A 11 6.04 7.14 -5.96
C PHE A 11 6.30 6.21 -7.12
N GLU A 12 6.03 6.67 -8.34
CA GLU A 12 6.27 5.91 -9.58
C GLU A 12 7.36 6.63 -10.41
N ASN A 13 7.97 5.88 -11.34
CA ASN A 13 9.11 6.32 -12.16
C ASN A 13 10.35 6.65 -11.32
N THR A 14 10.61 5.86 -10.28
CA THR A 14 11.73 6.12 -9.34
C THR A 14 13.08 5.68 -9.87
N GLU A 15 13.18 5.07 -11.05
CA GLU A 15 14.42 4.49 -11.59
C GLU A 15 15.53 5.52 -11.82
N ARG A 16 15.17 6.80 -11.97
CA ARG A 16 16.11 7.91 -12.17
C ARG A 16 16.54 8.56 -10.86
N CYS A 17 15.91 8.20 -9.75
CA CYS A 17 16.18 8.74 -8.43
C CYS A 17 16.89 7.68 -7.59
N ASN A 18 18.11 7.99 -7.15
CA ASN A 18 18.81 7.06 -6.25
C ASN A 18 18.10 7.00 -4.87
N PRO A 19 18.15 5.87 -4.16
CA PRO A 19 17.49 5.68 -2.87
C PRO A 19 17.77 6.77 -1.83
N ASN A 20 19.03 7.17 -1.68
CA ASN A 20 19.42 8.17 -0.68
C ASN A 20 18.86 9.56 -1.05
N LEU A 21 18.85 9.90 -2.34
CA LEU A 21 18.28 11.15 -2.85
C LEU A 21 16.76 11.17 -2.67
N LEU A 22 16.10 10.02 -2.84
CA LEU A 22 14.67 9.90 -2.58
C LEU A 22 14.38 10.19 -1.10
N GLN A 23 15.13 9.61 -0.17
CA GLN A 23 14.97 9.87 1.26
C GLN A 23 15.13 11.37 1.59
N ILE A 24 16.22 11.99 1.14
CA ILE A 24 16.46 13.44 1.33
C ILE A 24 15.33 14.29 0.73
N LEU A 25 14.81 13.89 -0.43
CA LEU A 25 13.69 14.57 -1.07
C LEU A 25 12.41 14.44 -0.25
N LEU A 26 12.13 13.26 0.31
CA LEU A 26 10.97 13.02 1.17
C LEU A 26 11.06 13.84 2.46
N GLU A 27 12.22 13.86 3.11
CA GLU A 27 12.46 14.71 4.28
C GLU A 27 12.25 16.19 3.95
N SER A 28 12.80 16.67 2.82
CA SER A 28 12.66 18.07 2.40
C SER A 28 11.21 18.47 2.10
N ILE A 29 10.37 17.57 1.58
CA ILE A 29 8.98 17.90 1.21
C ILE A 29 8.06 17.76 2.43
N SER A 30 8.26 16.72 3.24
CA SER A 30 7.43 16.42 4.40
C SER A 30 7.80 17.27 5.62
N GLY A 31 9.06 17.71 5.73
CA GLY A 31 9.60 18.30 6.96
C GLY A 31 9.76 17.28 8.09
N LEU A 32 9.82 15.99 7.75
CA LEU A 32 9.90 14.87 8.68
C LEU A 32 11.26 14.17 8.60
N ASP A 33 11.56 13.36 9.62
CA ASP A 33 12.79 12.57 9.71
C ASP A 33 12.59 11.13 9.20
N VAL A 34 13.45 10.66 8.29
CA VAL A 34 13.35 9.33 7.67
C VAL A 34 13.57 8.16 8.64
N HIS A 35 14.15 8.41 9.81
CA HIS A 35 14.46 7.37 10.79
C HIS A 35 13.42 7.24 11.90
N ALA A 36 12.50 8.20 12.02
CA ALA A 36 11.49 8.22 13.08
C ALA A 36 10.05 8.39 12.58
N ASP A 37 9.83 9.15 11.51
CA ASP A 37 8.50 9.65 11.17
C ASP A 37 7.85 8.90 9.98
N PHE A 38 8.63 8.21 9.16
CA PHE A 38 8.13 7.42 8.02
C PHE A 38 9.07 6.28 7.63
N THR A 39 8.56 5.32 6.87
CA THR A 39 9.35 4.25 6.25
C THR A 39 9.30 4.35 4.73
N VAL A 40 10.33 3.83 4.05
CA VAL A 40 10.41 3.78 2.59
C VAL A 40 10.72 2.36 2.15
N GLU A 41 9.82 1.78 1.35
CA GLU A 41 10.00 0.49 0.70
C GLU A 41 10.24 0.72 -0.79
N LEU A 42 11.28 0.09 -1.35
CA LEU A 42 11.62 0.19 -2.77
C LEU A 42 11.22 -1.10 -3.47
N ILE A 43 10.58 -0.97 -4.63
CA ILE A 43 10.16 -2.08 -5.49
C ILE A 43 10.76 -1.84 -6.88
N PRO A 44 12.06 -2.13 -7.07
CA PRO A 44 12.78 -1.83 -8.31
C PRO A 44 12.21 -2.54 -9.54
N GLU A 45 11.56 -3.69 -9.36
CA GLU A 45 10.99 -4.52 -10.43
C GLU A 45 9.90 -3.77 -11.22
N ILE A 46 9.22 -2.83 -10.58
CA ILE A 46 8.17 -2.00 -11.18
C ILE A 46 8.47 -0.49 -11.08
N ASN A 47 9.70 -0.12 -10.70
CA ASN A 47 10.14 1.27 -10.53
C ASN A 47 9.26 2.10 -9.59
N VAL A 48 8.88 1.50 -8.47
CA VAL A 48 8.03 2.11 -7.45
C VAL A 48 8.77 2.24 -6.12
N ALA A 49 8.43 3.29 -5.37
CA ALA A 49 8.70 3.38 -3.95
C ALA A 49 7.41 3.65 -3.17
N VAL A 50 7.22 2.97 -2.04
CA VAL A 50 6.10 3.21 -1.13
C VAL A 50 6.63 3.91 0.11
N VAL A 51 6.07 5.07 0.42
CA VAL A 51 6.35 5.81 1.64
C VAL A 51 5.18 5.62 2.58
N THR A 52 5.44 5.15 3.80
CA THR A 52 4.40 4.99 4.82
C THR A 52 4.71 5.88 6.02
N PHE A 53 3.84 6.86 6.26
CA PHE A 53 4.00 7.81 7.35
C PHE A 53 3.55 7.19 8.68
N ILE A 54 4.46 7.13 9.65
CA ILE A 54 4.17 6.71 11.03
C ILE A 54 3.51 7.88 11.77
N LYS A 55 4.01 9.09 11.52
CA LYS A 55 3.43 10.32 12.05
C LYS A 55 2.23 10.74 11.23
N SER A 56 1.16 11.13 11.91
CA SER A 56 -0.03 11.68 11.26
C SER A 56 0.32 12.95 10.50
N ILE A 57 0.13 12.93 9.18
CA ILE A 57 0.24 14.10 8.30
C ILE A 57 -0.94 14.17 7.33
N ASP A 58 -1.11 15.33 6.72
CA ASP A 58 -2.00 15.50 5.57
C ASP A 58 -1.31 14.93 4.32
N THR A 59 -1.61 13.67 3.99
CA THR A 59 -1.01 12.97 2.85
C THR A 59 -1.48 13.51 1.50
N GLU A 60 -2.67 14.10 1.41
CA GLU A 60 -3.14 14.78 0.20
C GLU A 60 -2.34 16.06 -0.06
N GLU A 61 -2.14 16.87 0.96
CA GLU A 61 -1.31 18.06 0.88
C GLU A 61 0.15 17.71 0.58
N PHE A 62 0.66 16.63 1.17
CA PHE A 62 1.98 16.12 0.83
C PHE A 62 2.10 15.75 -0.65
N VAL A 63 1.14 14.99 -1.21
CA VAL A 63 1.10 14.64 -2.64
C VAL A 63 1.06 15.90 -3.52
N LYS A 64 0.28 16.91 -3.14
CA LYS A 64 0.25 18.21 -3.85
C LYS A 64 1.64 18.86 -3.84
N LYS A 65 2.32 18.93 -2.69
CA LYS A 65 3.69 19.44 -2.58
C LYS A 65 4.67 18.65 -3.45
N CYS A 66 4.56 17.33 -3.49
CA CYS A 66 5.39 16.49 -4.36
C CYS A 66 5.25 16.88 -5.83
N SER A 67 4.01 17.05 -6.32
CA SER A 67 3.76 17.43 -7.71
C SER A 67 4.37 18.77 -8.13
N GLN A 68 4.55 19.68 -7.16
CA GLN A 68 5.12 21.01 -7.35
C GLN A 68 6.65 21.03 -7.16
N HIS A 69 7.22 20.02 -6.51
CA HIS A 69 8.62 19.98 -6.15
C HIS A 69 9.52 19.82 -7.38
N LYS A 70 10.53 20.69 -7.50
CA LYS A 70 11.41 20.79 -8.69
C LYS A 70 12.03 19.44 -9.08
N ARG A 71 12.64 18.73 -8.13
CA ARG A 71 13.30 17.44 -8.39
C ARG A 71 12.32 16.34 -8.80
N VAL A 72 11.11 16.32 -8.22
CA VAL A 72 10.07 15.34 -8.59
C VAL A 72 9.72 15.52 -10.07
N ARG A 73 9.53 16.77 -10.51
CA ARG A 73 9.27 17.11 -11.93
C ARG A 73 10.46 16.82 -12.85
N GLU A 74 11.68 17.12 -12.42
CA GLU A 74 12.91 16.84 -13.20
C GLU A 74 13.10 15.35 -13.46
N PHE A 75 12.86 14.51 -12.44
CA PHE A 75 12.92 13.05 -12.59
C PHE A 75 11.66 12.46 -13.23
N LYS A 76 10.62 13.27 -13.47
CA LYS A 76 9.30 12.83 -13.96
C LYS A 76 8.64 11.78 -13.04
N MET A 77 8.94 11.86 -11.75
CA MET A 77 8.27 11.04 -10.75
C MET A 77 6.84 11.54 -10.55
N THR A 78 5.94 10.62 -10.26
CA THR A 78 4.58 10.91 -9.80
C THR A 78 4.45 10.48 -8.35
N ALA A 79 3.57 11.15 -7.62
CA ALA A 79 3.20 10.77 -6.26
C ALA A 79 1.67 10.69 -6.19
N ARG A 80 1.15 9.64 -5.57
CA ARG A 80 -0.29 9.46 -5.33
C ARG A 80 -0.52 8.68 -4.04
N LEU A 81 -1.71 8.82 -3.45
CA LEU A 81 -2.08 8.00 -2.31
C LEU A 81 -2.08 6.51 -2.70
N LEU A 82 -1.57 5.67 -1.80
CA LEU A 82 -1.70 4.22 -1.95
C LEU A 82 -3.13 3.81 -1.61
N GLU A 83 -3.77 3.12 -2.54
CA GLU A 83 -5.12 2.62 -2.38
C GLU A 83 -5.14 1.47 -1.37
N SER A 84 -6.19 1.40 -0.56
CA SER A 84 -6.44 0.23 0.27
C SER A 84 -6.90 -0.91 -0.62
N THR A 85 -6.26 -2.08 -0.51
CA THR A 85 -6.73 -3.28 -1.19
C THR A 85 -7.76 -4.00 -0.34
N GLN A 86 -8.87 -4.39 -0.95
CA GLN A 86 -9.87 -5.27 -0.36
C GLN A 86 -9.70 -6.72 -0.83
N THR A 87 -8.77 -6.97 -1.76
CA THR A 87 -8.62 -8.27 -2.40
C THR A 87 -7.19 -8.78 -2.25
N ILE A 88 -7.06 -10.05 -1.91
CA ILE A 88 -5.78 -10.76 -1.90
C ILE A 88 -5.85 -12.00 -2.78
N LYS A 89 -4.70 -12.43 -3.28
CA LYS A 89 -4.54 -13.75 -3.92
C LYS A 89 -3.83 -14.69 -2.96
N ALA A 90 -4.47 -15.80 -2.60
CA ALA A 90 -3.84 -16.90 -1.89
C ALA A 90 -3.36 -17.95 -2.91
N GLU A 91 -2.10 -18.33 -2.85
CA GLU A 91 -1.48 -19.30 -3.77
C GLU A 91 -0.97 -20.52 -3.02
N ASN A 92 -0.61 -21.58 -3.76
CA ASN A 92 -0.18 -22.88 -3.22
C ASN A 92 -1.24 -23.55 -2.35
N LEU A 93 -2.51 -23.44 -2.75
CA LEU A 93 -3.61 -24.04 -2.02
C LEU A 93 -3.59 -25.57 -2.12
N PRO A 94 -3.95 -26.30 -1.04
CA PRO A 94 -4.16 -27.73 -1.09
C PRO A 94 -5.23 -28.11 -2.11
N ASP A 95 -5.05 -29.27 -2.74
CA ASP A 95 -6.09 -29.85 -3.58
C ASP A 95 -7.37 -30.07 -2.73
N SER A 96 -8.54 -29.82 -3.29
CA SER A 96 -9.86 -29.98 -2.64
C SER A 96 -10.18 -29.06 -1.44
N ILE A 97 -9.47 -27.94 -1.27
CA ILE A 97 -9.87 -26.90 -0.29
C ILE A 97 -11.23 -26.28 -0.67
N SER A 98 -12.10 -26.05 0.31
CA SER A 98 -13.40 -25.41 0.09
C SER A 98 -13.34 -23.89 0.26
N THR A 99 -14.24 -23.18 -0.43
CA THR A 99 -14.45 -21.73 -0.24
C THR A 99 -14.79 -21.39 1.21
N ASP A 100 -15.61 -22.23 1.86
CA ASP A 100 -16.04 -22.03 3.25
C ASP A 100 -14.86 -22.10 4.22
N TYR A 101 -13.93 -23.03 3.99
CA TYR A 101 -12.73 -23.14 4.81
C TYR A 101 -11.83 -21.90 4.62
N LEU A 102 -11.65 -21.44 3.37
CA LEU A 102 -10.88 -20.24 3.08
C LEU A 102 -11.51 -19.01 3.74
N ALA A 103 -12.83 -18.83 3.64
CA ALA A 103 -13.54 -17.75 4.30
C ALA A 103 -13.27 -17.76 5.81
N VAL A 104 -13.54 -18.87 6.50
CA VAL A 104 -13.30 -19.00 7.95
C VAL A 104 -11.84 -18.75 8.33
N TYR A 105 -10.89 -19.22 7.52
CA TYR A 105 -9.46 -19.02 7.76
C TYR A 105 -9.06 -17.54 7.69
N PHE A 106 -9.54 -16.82 6.68
CA PHE A 106 -9.24 -15.40 6.46
C PHE A 106 -10.14 -14.45 7.27
N GLU A 107 -11.25 -14.92 7.84
CA GLU A 107 -12.06 -14.18 8.81
C GLU A 107 -11.47 -14.21 10.22
N ASN A 108 -10.59 -15.17 10.50
CA ASN A 108 -10.02 -15.34 11.83
C ASN A 108 -9.08 -14.18 12.17
N ALA A 109 -9.51 -13.32 13.11
CA ALA A 109 -8.72 -12.19 13.60
C ALA A 109 -7.35 -12.60 14.16
N ARG A 110 -7.17 -13.84 14.65
CA ARG A 110 -5.85 -14.33 15.09
C ARG A 110 -4.83 -14.43 13.95
N ASN A 111 -5.31 -14.56 12.72
CA ASN A 111 -4.49 -14.58 11.51
C ASN A 111 -4.31 -13.18 10.90
N GLY A 112 -4.72 -12.12 11.61
CA GLY A 112 -4.78 -10.76 11.05
C GLY A 112 -5.90 -10.57 10.03
N GLY A 113 -6.88 -11.47 10.03
CA GLY A 113 -8.01 -11.50 9.12
C GLY A 113 -9.14 -10.52 9.43
N GLY A 114 -10.13 -10.47 8.54
CA GLY A 114 -11.32 -9.63 8.65
C GLY A 114 -12.51 -10.25 7.90
N PRO A 115 -13.72 -9.68 8.04
CA PRO A 115 -14.92 -10.24 7.42
C PRO A 115 -14.72 -10.44 5.90
N VAL A 116 -15.01 -11.64 5.41
CA VAL A 116 -14.84 -11.99 3.99
C VAL A 116 -16.18 -11.82 3.29
N SER A 117 -16.19 -11.09 2.18
CA SER A 117 -17.38 -10.89 1.36
C SER A 117 -17.50 -11.92 0.23
N ASP A 118 -16.38 -12.36 -0.32
CA ASP A 118 -16.36 -13.30 -1.45
C ASP A 118 -15.05 -14.12 -1.52
N VAL A 119 -15.15 -15.34 -2.04
CA VAL A 119 -14.01 -16.23 -2.31
C VAL A 119 -14.17 -16.84 -3.70
N GLN A 120 -13.26 -16.49 -4.60
CA GLN A 120 -13.19 -17.04 -5.94
C GLN A 120 -12.02 -18.03 -6.06
N LEU A 121 -12.34 -19.32 -6.23
CA LEU A 121 -11.35 -20.39 -6.38
C LEU A 121 -10.88 -20.56 -7.84
N PHE A 122 -9.59 -20.83 -8.00
CA PHE A 122 -8.94 -21.19 -9.27
C PHE A 122 -8.18 -22.53 -9.07
N PRO A 123 -8.87 -23.69 -9.16
CA PRO A 123 -8.28 -24.99 -8.85
C PRO A 123 -7.10 -25.35 -9.76
N GLU A 124 -7.16 -24.99 -11.04
CA GLU A 124 -6.08 -25.24 -12.01
C GLU A 124 -4.78 -24.51 -11.65
N GLU A 125 -4.90 -23.31 -11.07
CA GLU A 125 -3.78 -22.49 -10.62
C GLU A 125 -3.39 -22.74 -9.15
N LYS A 126 -4.12 -23.63 -8.45
CA LYS A 126 -4.00 -23.82 -7.00
C LYS A 126 -4.05 -22.49 -6.23
N SER A 127 -4.97 -21.61 -6.63
CA SER A 127 -5.08 -20.28 -6.03
C SER A 127 -6.53 -19.85 -5.77
N ALA A 128 -6.71 -18.79 -4.98
CA ALA A 128 -7.99 -18.16 -4.73
C ALA A 128 -7.83 -16.65 -4.64
N ILE A 129 -8.83 -15.90 -5.08
CA ILE A 129 -8.99 -14.48 -4.76
C ILE A 129 -9.96 -14.38 -3.58
N ILE A 130 -9.52 -13.72 -2.51
CA ILE A 130 -10.29 -13.48 -1.30
C ILE A 130 -10.59 -11.99 -1.25
N THR A 131 -11.88 -11.66 -1.16
CA THR A 131 -12.36 -10.28 -1.05
C THR A 131 -12.86 -10.04 0.37
N PHE A 132 -12.32 -9.04 1.03
CA PHE A 132 -12.74 -8.59 2.35
C PHE A 132 -13.83 -7.53 2.25
N CYS A 133 -14.72 -7.50 3.24
CA CYS A 133 -15.64 -6.38 3.43
C CYS A 133 -14.85 -5.08 3.60
N ASP A 134 -15.35 -4.00 3.01
CA ASP A 134 -14.71 -2.68 3.03
C ASP A 134 -14.35 -2.29 4.46
N HIS A 135 -13.06 -2.03 4.70
CA HIS A 135 -12.55 -1.47 5.94
C HIS A 135 -12.82 0.04 5.97
N LYS A 136 -14.06 0.46 5.65
CA LYS A 136 -14.52 1.76 6.12
C LYS A 136 -14.56 1.63 7.63
N GLY A 137 -13.55 2.19 8.28
CA GLY A 137 -13.50 2.32 9.73
C GLY A 137 -14.87 2.82 10.18
N ASN A 138 -15.64 1.92 10.79
CA ASN A 138 -16.86 2.28 11.47
C ASN A 138 -16.42 3.10 12.68
N THR A 139 -16.39 4.41 12.51
CA THR A 139 -16.40 5.41 13.57
C THR A 139 -17.59 6.33 13.34
#